data_AF-A0A3N5R0Q6-F1
#
_entry.id   AF-A0A3N5R0Q6-F1
#
_cell.length_a   1.000
_cell.length_b   1.000
_cell.length_c   1.000
_cell.angle_alpha   90.00
_cell.angle_beta   90.00
_cell.angle_gamma   90.00
#
_symmetry.space_group_name_H-M   'P 1'
#
loop_
_entity.id
_entity.type
_entity.pdbx_description
1 polymer ?
#
loop_
_entity_poly.entity_id
_entity_poly.type
_entity_poly.pdbx_seq_one_letter_code
_entity_poly.pdbx_strand_id
1 'polypeptide(L)'
;ALVLLILGPLAGFMITKIGQTTPLVIGTFAMSLGFSLLLLGRFNEFYISIYLVTISIGLSLTNVSSTNIVMVRSSFEQIGISLGISNLLRIIGSSIGPTIAGLFMQTHLLPVHLSKNQQQYFPSTAAYDLIFGTMLLLSLLALSISFFLVKKQHSEQR
;
A
#
# COMPACT_ATOMS: atom_id res chain seq x y z
N ALA A 1 4.08 2.86 -12.10
CA ALA A 1 3.30 2.37 -13.26
C ALA A 1 3.97 1.16 -13.95
N LEU A 2 5.25 1.25 -14.34
CA LEU A 2 5.95 0.16 -15.05
C LEU A 2 6.04 -1.16 -14.25
N VAL A 3 6.30 -1.07 -12.94
CA VAL A 3 6.34 -2.25 -12.06
C VAL A 3 4.97 -2.94 -11.95
N LEU A 4 3.88 -2.17 -11.88
CA LEU A 4 2.51 -2.68 -11.83
C LEU A 4 2.11 -3.39 -13.15
N LEU A 5 2.63 -2.92 -14.28
CA LEU A 5 2.35 -3.49 -15.61
C LEU A 5 2.94 -4.90 -15.76
N ILE A 6 4.15 -5.12 -15.25
CA ILE A 6 4.87 -6.41 -15.38
C ILE A 6 4.42 -7.41 -14.32
N LEU A 7 4.06 -6.94 -13.11
CA LEU A 7 3.69 -7.81 -12.01
C LEU A 7 2.23 -8.29 -12.06
N GLY A 8 1.37 -7.67 -12.86
CA GLY A 8 -0.01 -8.13 -13.08
C GLY A 8 -0.08 -9.59 -13.54
N PRO A 9 0.59 -9.98 -14.65
CA PRO A 9 0.66 -11.37 -15.10
C PRO A 9 1.27 -12.33 -14.08
N LEU A 10 2.31 -11.91 -13.37
CA LEU A 10 2.98 -12.75 -12.36
C LEU A 10 2.06 -13.04 -11.16
N ALA A 11 1.33 -12.01 -10.70
CA ALA A 11 0.31 -12.16 -9.67
C ALA A 11 -0.82 -13.11 -10.11
N GLY A 12 -1.27 -12.97 -11.37
CA GLY A 12 -2.26 -13.88 -11.96
C GLY A 12 -1.79 -15.33 -11.97
N PHE A 13 -0.53 -15.57 -12.32
CA PHE A 13 0.08 -16.91 -12.28
C PHE A 13 0.20 -17.47 -10.85
N MET A 14 0.52 -16.63 -9.86
CA MET A 14 0.55 -17.07 -8.46
C MET A 14 -0.86 -17.45 -7.97
N ILE A 15 -1.88 -16.67 -8.32
CA ILE A 15 -3.27 -16.96 -7.93
C ILE A 15 -3.72 -18.32 -8.47
N THR A 16 -3.39 -18.64 -9.73
CA THR A 16 -3.77 -19.92 -10.34
C THR A 16 -3.04 -21.13 -9.76
N LYS A 17 -1.82 -20.95 -9.23
CA LYS A 17 -0.98 -22.06 -8.73
C LYS A 17 -1.06 -22.29 -7.22
N ILE A 18 -1.11 -21.23 -6.42
CA ILE A 18 -0.98 -21.29 -4.94
C ILE A 18 -2.15 -20.62 -4.19
N GLY A 19 -3.23 -20.29 -4.91
CA GLY A 19 -4.45 -19.71 -4.35
C GLY A 19 -4.40 -18.19 -4.22
N GLN A 20 -5.58 -17.58 -4.11
CA GLN A 20 -5.76 -16.12 -4.17
C GLN A 20 -5.34 -15.36 -2.90
N THR A 21 -5.22 -16.02 -1.74
CA THR A 21 -4.91 -15.36 -0.47
C THR A 21 -3.42 -15.37 -0.11
N THR A 22 -2.63 -16.29 -0.66
CA THR A 22 -1.17 -16.31 -0.47
C THR A 22 -0.50 -15.05 -1.03
N PRO A 23 -0.78 -14.61 -2.28
CA PRO A 23 -0.17 -13.41 -2.83
C PRO A 23 -0.65 -12.13 -2.13
N LEU A 24 -1.85 -12.14 -1.52
CA LEU A 24 -2.34 -11.05 -0.67
C LEU A 24 -1.47 -10.86 0.58
N VAL A 25 -1.14 -11.94 1.29
CA VAL A 25 -0.26 -11.86 2.47
C VAL A 25 1.16 -11.45 2.08
N ILE A 26 1.71 -12.02 1.01
CA ILE A 26 3.03 -11.63 0.51
C ILE A 26 3.05 -10.14 0.14
N GLY A 27 2.01 -9.65 -0.53
CA GLY A 27 1.89 -8.26 -0.94
C GLY A 27 1.82 -7.29 0.25
N THR A 28 0.96 -7.59 1.23
CA THR A 28 0.80 -6.75 2.42
C THR A 28 2.02 -6.80 3.35
N PHE A 29 2.72 -7.94 3.40
CA PHE A 29 4.00 -8.05 4.08
C PHE A 29 5.08 -7.20 3.41
N ALA A 30 5.21 -7.28 2.08
CA ALA A 30 6.15 -6.47 1.32
C ALA A 30 5.88 -4.96 1.48
N MET A 31 4.61 -4.53 1.52
CA MET A 31 4.24 -3.14 1.83
C MET A 31 4.68 -2.74 3.24
N SER A 32 4.39 -3.58 4.25
CA SER A 32 4.77 -3.32 5.64
C SER A 32 6.28 -3.20 5.81
N LEU A 33 7.02 -4.10 5.16
CA LEU A 33 8.48 -4.06 5.13
C LEU A 33 8.99 -2.78 4.46
N GLY A 34 8.44 -2.42 3.29
CA GLY A 34 8.83 -1.21 2.57
C GLY A 34 8.59 0.08 3.36
N PHE A 35 7.44 0.21 4.03
CA PHE A 35 7.16 1.37 4.89
C PHE A 35 8.03 1.38 6.16
N SER A 36 8.32 0.21 6.74
CA SER A 36 9.25 0.10 7.86
C SER A 36 10.67 0.55 7.47
N LEU A 37 11.14 0.15 6.29
CA LEU A 37 12.44 0.58 5.75
C LEU A 37 12.47 2.08 5.46
N LEU A 38 11.39 2.66 4.92
CA LEU A 38 11.28 4.11 4.72
C LEU A 38 11.23 4.90 6.03
N LEU A 39 10.70 4.32 7.11
CA LEU A 39 10.66 4.99 8.41
C LEU A 39 12.05 5.01 9.06
N LEU A 40 12.74 3.86 9.07
CA LEU A 40 13.98 3.67 9.82
C LEU A 40 15.27 3.99 9.02
N GLY A 41 15.23 3.86 7.69
CA GLY A 41 16.41 3.73 6.85
C GLY A 41 16.59 4.80 5.77
N ARG A 42 16.26 6.07 6.07
CA ARG A 42 16.40 7.20 5.11
C ARG A 42 17.85 7.68 5.02
N PHE A 43 18.71 6.87 4.39
CA PHE A 43 20.14 7.16 4.27
C PHE A 43 20.53 7.83 2.95
N ASN A 44 19.97 7.36 1.82
CA ASN A 44 20.33 7.82 0.48
C ASN A 44 19.14 7.66 -0.48
N GLU A 45 19.07 8.50 -1.52
CA GLU A 45 18.05 8.49 -2.58
C GLU A 45 17.95 7.13 -3.28
N PHE A 46 19.09 6.45 -3.45
CA PHE A 46 19.13 5.11 -4.03
C PHE A 46 18.37 4.08 -3.18
N TYR A 47 18.56 4.11 -1.85
CA TYR A 47 17.84 3.21 -0.93
C TYR A 47 16.35 3.52 -0.88
N ILE A 48 15.98 4.80 -0.86
CA ILE A 48 14.58 5.23 -0.93
C ILE A 48 13.91 4.69 -2.20
N SER A 49 14.60 4.74 -3.34
CA SER A 49 14.09 4.20 -4.61
C SER A 49 13.84 2.69 -4.54
N ILE A 50 14.77 1.92 -3.94
CA ILE A 50 14.59 0.48 -3.72
C ILE A 50 13.39 0.18 -2.82
N TYR A 51 13.18 0.97 -1.76
CA TYR A 51 12.05 0.79 -0.86
C TYR A 51 10.72 1.11 -1.56
N LEU A 52 10.68 2.15 -2.40
CA LEU A 52 9.50 2.48 -3.22
C LEU A 52 9.18 1.38 -4.25
N VAL A 53 10.19 0.74 -4.84
CA VAL A 53 10.01 -0.45 -5.69
C VAL A 53 9.42 -1.60 -4.87
N THR A 54 9.92 -1.85 -3.67
CA THR A 54 9.40 -2.89 -2.77
C THR A 54 7.92 -2.66 -2.41
N ILE A 55 7.55 -1.42 -2.08
CA ILE A 55 6.15 -1.05 -1.83
C ILE A 55 5.30 -1.24 -3.09
N SER A 56 5.83 -0.86 -4.26
CA SER A 56 5.12 -1.02 -5.54
C SER A 56 4.85 -2.49 -5.88
N ILE A 57 5.79 -3.38 -5.60
CA ILE A 57 5.61 -4.83 -5.74
C ILE A 57 4.47 -5.29 -4.83
N GLY A 58 4.53 -4.92 -3.55
CA GLY A 58 3.52 -5.30 -2.57
C GLY A 58 2.11 -4.79 -2.91
N LEU A 59 2.02 -3.54 -3.39
CA LEU A 59 0.79 -2.92 -3.85
C LEU A 59 0.20 -3.66 -5.06
N SER A 60 1.03 -4.06 -6.02
CA SER A 60 0.59 -4.82 -7.20
C SER A 60 -0.05 -6.15 -6.81
N LEU A 61 0.65 -6.94 -5.99
CA LEU A 61 0.18 -8.25 -5.55
C LEU A 61 -1.12 -8.13 -4.76
N THR A 62 -1.18 -7.16 -3.85
CA THR A 62 -2.37 -6.88 -3.03
C THR A 62 -3.56 -6.50 -3.90
N ASN A 63 -3.38 -5.60 -4.86
CA ASN A 63 -4.46 -5.16 -5.75
C ASN A 63 -5.04 -6.31 -6.57
N VAL A 64 -4.19 -7.09 -7.26
CA VAL A 64 -4.65 -8.20 -8.11
C VAL A 64 -5.35 -9.26 -7.26
N SER A 65 -4.80 -9.62 -6.10
CA SER A 65 -5.39 -10.59 -5.19
C SER A 65 -6.72 -10.12 -4.62
N SER A 66 -6.83 -8.85 -4.23
CA SER A 66 -8.05 -8.29 -3.63
C SER A 66 -9.20 -8.28 -4.63
N THR A 67 -8.95 -7.82 -5.87
CA THR A 67 -9.95 -7.83 -6.94
C THR A 67 -10.39 -9.27 -7.27
N ASN A 68 -9.46 -10.22 -7.31
CA ASN A 68 -9.76 -11.62 -7.57
C ASN A 68 -10.60 -12.25 -6.44
N ILE A 69 -10.25 -11.98 -5.17
CA ILE A 69 -11.00 -12.46 -4.00
C ILE A 69 -12.44 -11.96 -4.04
N VAL A 70 -12.65 -10.66 -4.31
CA VAL A 70 -14.01 -10.10 -4.42
C VAL A 70 -14.78 -10.79 -5.55
N MET A 71 -14.17 -10.93 -6.72
CA MET A 71 -14.81 -11.58 -7.87
C MET A 71 -15.23 -13.03 -7.57
N VAL A 72 -14.32 -13.84 -7.01
CA VAL A 72 -14.57 -15.26 -6.75
C VAL A 72 -15.57 -15.48 -5.61
N ARG A 73 -15.70 -14.53 -4.69
CA ARG A 73 -16.61 -14.63 -3.54
C ARG A 73 -17.99 -14.02 -3.79
N SER A 74 -18.16 -13.27 -4.86
CA SER A 74 -19.46 -12.72 -5.29
C SER A 74 -20.26 -13.74 -6.10
N SER A 75 -21.59 -13.71 -5.99
CA SER A 75 -22.45 -14.44 -6.92
C SER A 75 -22.37 -13.80 -8.30
N PHE A 76 -22.56 -14.60 -9.36
CA PHE A 76 -22.41 -14.15 -10.76
C PHE A 76 -23.23 -12.90 -11.08
N GLU A 77 -24.45 -12.81 -10.55
CA GLU A 77 -25.38 -11.70 -10.74
C GLU A 77 -24.93 -10.41 -10.01
N GLN A 78 -24.08 -10.54 -8.98
CA GLN A 78 -23.67 -9.45 -8.09
C GLN A 78 -22.21 -9.03 -8.27
N ILE A 79 -21.41 -9.71 -9.11
CA ILE A 79 -19.99 -9.41 -9.32
C ILE A 79 -19.77 -7.92 -9.62
N GLY A 80 -20.57 -7.35 -10.53
CA GLY A 80 -20.48 -5.93 -10.90
C GLY A 80 -20.73 -4.99 -9.72
N ILE A 81 -21.70 -5.32 -8.87
CA ILE A 81 -22.04 -4.52 -7.67
C ILE A 81 -20.91 -4.61 -6.64
N SER A 82 -20.42 -5.82 -6.35
CA SER A 82 -19.34 -6.03 -5.38
C SER A 82 -18.02 -5.37 -5.81
N LEU A 83 -17.68 -5.45 -7.10
CA LEU A 83 -16.53 -4.75 -7.66
C LEU A 83 -16.72 -3.23 -7.63
N GLY A 84 -17.94 -2.75 -7.90
CA GLY A 84 -18.30 -1.34 -7.78
C GLY A 84 -18.07 -0.81 -6.36
N ILE A 85 -18.62 -1.48 -5.35
CA ILE A 85 -18.43 -1.13 -3.93
C ILE A 85 -16.94 -1.16 -3.56
N SER A 86 -16.21 -2.20 -3.98
CA SER A 86 -14.77 -2.31 -3.71
C SER A 86 -13.98 -1.16 -4.33
N ASN A 87 -14.34 -0.75 -5.56
CA ASN A 87 -13.72 0.39 -6.22
C ASN A 87 -14.08 1.73 -5.54
N LEU A 88 -15.30 1.89 -5.05
CA LEU A 88 -15.69 3.07 -4.26
C LEU A 88 -14.86 3.18 -2.98
N LEU A 89 -14.71 2.08 -2.22
CA LEU A 89 -13.85 2.04 -1.04
C LEU A 89 -12.40 2.38 -1.37
N ARG A 90 -11.88 1.88 -2.50
CA ARG A 90 -10.54 2.22 -2.99
C ARG A 90 -10.40 3.71 -3.31
N ILE A 91 -11.40 4.31 -3.96
CA ILE A 91 -11.39 5.75 -4.27
C ILE A 91 -11.37 6.58 -2.99
N ILE A 92 -12.21 6.24 -2.01
CA ILE A 92 -12.23 6.90 -0.70
C ILE A 92 -10.86 6.84 -0.04
N GLY A 93 -10.25 5.64 0.03
CA GLY A 93 -8.90 5.48 0.58
C GLY A 93 -7.83 6.28 -0.19
N SER A 94 -7.91 6.30 -1.52
CA SER A 94 -6.98 7.04 -2.38
C SER A 94 -7.08 8.55 -2.24
N SER A 95 -8.22 9.07 -1.79
CA SER A 95 -8.39 10.49 -1.47
C SER A 95 -7.89 10.83 -0.07
N ILE A 96 -8.16 9.98 0.92
CA ILE A 96 -7.76 10.23 2.32
C ILE A 96 -6.23 10.23 2.48
N GLY A 97 -5.53 9.29 1.85
CA GLY A 97 -4.08 9.15 1.99
C GLY A 97 -3.28 10.42 1.64
N PRO A 98 -3.41 10.97 0.42
CA PRO A 98 -2.75 12.21 0.02
C PRO A 98 -3.14 13.41 0.88
N THR A 99 -4.40 13.51 1.32
CA THR A 99 -4.85 14.60 2.20
C THR A 99 -4.12 14.58 3.55
N ILE A 100 -4.04 13.42 4.20
CA ILE A 100 -3.32 13.28 5.48
C ILE A 100 -1.83 13.58 5.30
N ALA A 101 -1.22 13.08 4.22
CA ALA A 101 0.18 13.38 3.92
C ALA A 101 0.43 14.88 3.69
N GLY A 102 -0.46 15.55 2.95
CA GLY A 102 -0.42 17.00 2.75
C GLY A 102 -0.55 17.78 4.05
N LEU A 103 -1.45 17.36 4.96
CA LEU A 103 -1.59 17.97 6.28
C LEU A 103 -0.31 17.85 7.11
N PHE A 104 0.33 16.68 7.14
CA PHE A 104 1.61 16.52 7.84
C PHE A 104 2.72 17.38 7.22
N MET A 105 2.80 17.43 5.90
CA MET A 105 3.77 18.28 5.19
C MET A 105 3.56 19.77 5.47
N GLN A 106 2.31 20.23 5.52
CA GLN A 106 1.96 21.64 5.72
C GLN A 106 2.12 22.09 7.18
N THR A 107 1.90 21.19 8.14
CA THR A 107 1.97 21.51 9.58
C THR A 107 3.40 21.48 10.11
N HIS A 108 4.30 20.69 9.50
CA HIS A 108 5.66 20.48 9.98
C HIS A 108 6.68 21.08 9.02
N LEU A 109 6.65 22.40 8.85
CA LEU A 109 7.54 23.14 7.96
C LEU A 109 8.81 23.61 8.67
N LEU A 110 9.94 23.53 7.96
CA LEU A 110 11.21 24.13 8.36
C LEU A 110 11.54 25.31 7.43
N PRO A 111 11.85 26.51 7.99
CA PRO A 111 12.31 27.63 7.20
C PRO A 111 13.77 27.43 6.78
N VAL A 112 14.03 27.45 5.48
CA VAL A 112 15.37 27.42 4.89
C VAL A 112 15.69 28.81 4.34
N HIS A 113 16.81 29.39 4.78
CA HIS A 113 17.27 30.69 4.33
C HIS A 113 18.12 30.53 3.08
N LEU A 114 17.58 30.93 1.92
CA LEU A 114 18.29 30.87 0.64
C LEU A 114 19.10 32.15 0.37
N SER A 115 18.67 33.29 0.94
CA SER A 115 19.38 34.57 0.90
C SER A 115 18.89 35.51 2.02
N LYS A 116 19.57 36.65 2.24
CA LYS A 116 19.33 37.61 3.37
C LYS A 116 17.87 38.07 3.54
N ASN A 117 17.01 37.92 2.53
CA ASN A 117 15.59 38.31 2.56
C ASN A 117 14.62 37.25 1.96
N GLN A 118 15.07 36.01 1.72
CA GLN A 118 14.23 34.95 1.17
C GLN A 118 14.24 33.71 2.07
N GLN A 119 13.10 33.46 2.73
CA GLN A 119 12.82 32.22 3.43
C GLN A 119 11.90 31.35 2.58
N GLN A 120 12.30 30.11 2.35
CA GLN A 120 11.47 29.09 1.73
C GLN A 120 11.16 28.00 2.75
N TYR A 121 9.91 27.56 2.78
CA TYR A 121 9.45 26.54 3.72
C TYR A 121 9.45 25.17 3.05
N PHE A 122 10.09 24.20 3.70
CA PHE A 122 10.10 22.81 3.24
C PHE A 122 9.55 21.88 4.32
N PRO A 123 8.86 20.79 3.95
CA PRO A 123 8.46 19.77 4.91
C PRO A 123 9.68 19.20 5.64
N SER A 124 9.61 19.18 6.96
CA SER A 124 10.65 18.64 7.82
C SER A 124 10.72 17.12 7.78
N THR A 125 11.81 16.56 8.30
CA THR A 125 11.98 15.11 8.48
C THR A 125 10.86 14.50 9.30
N ALA A 126 10.34 15.22 10.30
CA ALA A 126 9.22 14.80 11.15
C ALA A 126 7.91 14.61 10.37
N ALA A 127 7.64 15.43 9.34
CA ALA A 127 6.48 15.26 8.48
C ALA A 127 6.50 13.88 7.81
N TYR A 128 7.65 13.49 7.28
CA TYR A 128 7.86 12.21 6.62
C TYR A 128 7.83 11.04 7.60
N ASP A 129 8.33 11.19 8.83
CA ASP A 129 8.20 10.17 9.88
C ASP A 129 6.72 9.88 10.21
N LEU A 130 5.90 10.92 10.32
CA LEU A 130 4.46 10.76 10.54
C LEU A 130 3.77 10.09 9.35
N ILE A 131 4.15 10.44 8.12
CA ILE A 131 3.61 9.80 6.91
C ILE A 131 3.97 8.31 6.88
N PHE A 132 5.24 7.97 6.99
CA PHE A 132 5.66 6.57 6.89
C PHE A 132 5.22 5.75 8.11
N GLY A 133 5.18 6.35 9.30
CA GLY A 133 4.67 5.72 10.51
C GLY A 133 3.18 5.39 10.43
N THR A 134 2.35 6.33 9.95
CA THR A 134 0.92 6.09 9.76
C THR A 134 0.67 5.03 8.67
N MET A 135 1.42 5.08 7.56
CA MET A 135 1.34 4.06 6.51
C MET A 135 1.79 2.67 6.99
N LEU A 136 2.83 2.60 7.82
CA LEU A 136 3.27 1.36 8.44
C LEU A 136 2.16 0.77 9.32
N LEU A 137 1.53 1.57 10.18
CA LEU A 137 0.41 1.11 11.02
C LEU A 137 -0.75 0.58 10.17
N LEU A 138 -1.15 1.31 9.13
CA LEU A 138 -2.21 0.86 8.22
C LEU A 138 -1.84 -0.43 7.48
N SER A 139 -0.58 -0.57 7.05
CA SER A 139 -0.10 -1.78 6.38
C SER A 139 -0.05 -3.00 7.32
N LEU A 140 0.29 -2.80 8.59
CA LEU A 140 0.26 -3.86 9.61
C LEU A 140 -1.18 -4.30 9.93
N LEU A 141 -2.13 -3.37 9.98
CA LEU A 141 -3.55 -3.70 10.10
C LEU A 141 -4.02 -4.51 8.88
N ALA A 142 -3.67 -4.08 7.67
CA ALA A 142 -3.99 -4.81 6.44
C ALA A 142 -3.35 -6.21 6.40
N LEU A 143 -2.10 -6.34 6.86
CA LEU A 143 -1.42 -7.62 6.98
C LEU A 143 -2.13 -8.56 7.97
N SER A 144 -2.55 -8.03 9.12
CA SER A 144 -3.30 -8.78 10.13
C SER A 144 -4.64 -9.30 9.58
N ILE A 145 -5.38 -8.46 8.85
CA ILE A 145 -6.62 -8.84 8.16
C ILE A 145 -6.33 -9.91 7.10
N SER A 146 -5.24 -9.77 6.34
CA SER A 146 -4.84 -10.73 5.31
C SER A 146 -4.53 -12.12 5.89
N PHE A 147 -3.83 -12.17 7.03
CA PHE A 147 -3.60 -13.42 7.75
C PHE A 147 -4.90 -14.05 8.25
N PHE A 148 -5.82 -13.25 8.80
CA PHE A 148 -7.13 -13.74 9.23
C PHE A 148 -7.92 -14.33 8.06
N LEU A 149 -7.84 -13.70 6.88
CA LEU A 149 -8.51 -14.16 5.67
C LEU A 149 -7.96 -15.53 5.21
N VAL A 150 -6.63 -15.70 5.19
CA VAL A 150 -5.99 -17.00 4.88
C VAL A 150 -6.47 -18.08 5.84
N LYS A 151 -6.49 -17.80 7.14
CA LYS A 151 -6.93 -18.78 8.17
C LYS A 151 -8.37 -19.22 7.94
N LYS A 152 -9.27 -18.27 7.64
CA LYS A 152 -10.68 -18.56 7.38
C LYS A 152 -10.88 -19.41 6.11
N GLN A 153 -10.11 -19.15 5.06
CA GLN A 153 -10.19 -19.96 3.84
C GLN A 153 -9.78 -21.42 4.07
N HIS A 154 -8.72 -21.65 4.85
CA HIS A 154 -8.31 -23.01 5.19
C HIS A 154 -9.34 -23.77 6.04
N SER A 155 -10.12 -23.08 6.88
CA SER A 155 -11.20 -23.72 7.65
C SER A 155 -12.44 -24.05 6.82
N GLU A 156 -12.73 -23.32 5.75
CA GLU A 156 -13.88 -23.60 4.86
C GLU A 156 -13.61 -24.77 3.89
N GLN A 157 -12.35 -25.20 3.74
CA GLN A 157 -11.93 -26.30 2.85
C GLN A 157 -11.79 -27.66 3.57
N ARG A 158 -11.98 -27.71 4.89
CA ARG A 158 -11.98 -28.95 5.70
C ARG A 158 -13.41 -29.32 6.08
#